data_AF-A0A3D0UPJ5-F1
#
_entry.id   AF-A0A3D0UPJ5-F1
#
_cell.length_a   1.000
_cell.length_b   1.000
_cell.length_c   1.000
_cell.angle_alpha   90.00
_cell.angle_beta   90.00
_cell.angle_gamma   90.00
#
_symmetry.space_group_name_H-M   'P 1'
#
loop_
_entity.id
_entity.type
_entity.pdbx_description
1 polymer ?
#
loop_
_entity_poly.entity_id
_entity_poly.type
_entity_poly.pdbx_seq_one_letter_code
_entity_poly.pdbx_strand_id
1 'polypeptide(L)'
;MPTPSALPTQTSVQVYVVVVTPTPDVSQSTKSHRPFSITINKSAIAVASPKPLFTTKEPTPIPADYYQGWAWSDSLKDDRDQMRVVISGLTLRDRPAQDGRVVGVVFGLVDVSVVGREKCGYTPILVHADDLITKTTPHPEVLPPEPLPTEPPLFTPLPVPTARFTNGWAYTDELTLLGQTAISGPLGINLRSDPCRAAPNLGFVPAGSDMIVTGPPGIEYTAVQVSNDILQPPLNLAELSSTNEN
;
A
#
# COMPACT_ATOMS: atom_id res chain seq x y z
N MET A 1 -16.70 31.33 54.66
CA MET A 1 -17.40 30.58 53.59
C MET A 1 -16.38 29.71 52.88
N PRO A 2 -16.54 28.37 52.81
CA PRO A 2 -15.77 27.54 51.90
C PRO A 2 -16.59 27.05 50.70
N THR A 3 -15.95 27.00 49.54
CA THR A 3 -16.43 26.58 48.21
C THR A 3 -16.82 25.09 48.19
N PRO A 4 -17.88 24.65 47.47
CA PRO A 4 -18.20 23.24 47.36
C PRO A 4 -17.23 22.51 46.41
N SER A 5 -16.63 21.42 46.90
CA SER A 5 -15.84 20.49 46.10
C SER A 5 -16.73 19.67 45.16
N ALA A 6 -16.37 19.62 43.88
CA ALA A 6 -17.07 18.80 42.88
C ALA A 6 -16.87 17.29 43.14
N LEU A 7 -17.97 16.53 43.01
CA LEU A 7 -17.97 15.06 43.01
C LEU A 7 -17.16 14.50 41.83
N PRO A 8 -16.37 13.42 41.99
CA PRO A 8 -15.73 12.76 40.86
C PRO A 8 -16.73 11.89 40.09
N THR A 9 -16.89 12.16 38.80
CA THR A 9 -17.68 11.35 37.85
C THR A 9 -16.99 10.00 37.64
N GLN A 10 -17.68 8.91 37.96
CA GLN A 10 -17.17 7.55 37.83
C GLN A 10 -17.58 6.98 36.45
N THR A 11 -16.62 6.85 35.53
CA THR A 11 -16.85 6.21 34.22
C THR A 11 -16.60 4.72 34.35
N SER A 12 -17.64 3.90 34.14
CA SER A 12 -17.51 2.44 34.10
C SER A 12 -17.14 2.00 32.67
N VAL A 13 -16.01 1.29 32.50
CA VAL A 13 -15.60 0.68 31.23
C VAL A 13 -15.73 -0.83 31.36
N GLN A 14 -16.56 -1.45 30.52
CA GLN A 14 -16.67 -2.90 30.39
C GLN A 14 -15.54 -3.39 29.48
N VAL A 15 -14.61 -4.19 30.03
CA VAL A 15 -13.51 -4.79 29.26
C VAL A 15 -13.79 -6.29 29.15
N TYR A 16 -13.89 -6.78 27.92
CA TYR A 16 -13.97 -8.22 27.62
C TYR A 16 -12.55 -8.74 27.41
N VAL A 17 -12.06 -9.57 28.33
CA VAL A 17 -10.77 -10.25 28.19
C VAL A 17 -11.00 -11.61 27.53
N VAL A 18 -10.54 -11.78 26.30
CA VAL A 18 -10.49 -13.09 25.64
C VAL A 18 -9.22 -13.80 26.10
N VAL A 19 -9.36 -14.79 26.99
CA VAL A 19 -8.25 -15.67 27.37
C VAL A 19 -8.10 -16.72 26.28
N VAL A 20 -7.04 -16.61 25.47
CA VAL A 20 -6.68 -17.63 24.48
C VAL A 20 -5.88 -18.71 25.21
N THR A 21 -6.52 -19.81 25.58
CA THR A 21 -5.80 -21.02 26.01
C THR A 21 -5.41 -21.84 24.78
N PRO A 22 -4.19 -22.39 24.69
CA PRO A 22 -3.80 -23.25 23.59
C PRO A 22 -4.69 -24.49 23.53
N THR A 23 -5.26 -24.74 22.36
CA THR A 23 -6.28 -25.76 22.06
C THR A 23 -5.77 -27.17 22.35
N PRO A 24 -6.46 -28.00 23.14
CA PRO A 24 -6.36 -29.43 23.02
C PRO A 24 -7.37 -29.95 21.99
N ASP A 25 -7.01 -31.12 21.46
CA ASP A 25 -7.56 -31.82 20.32
C ASP A 25 -9.08 -32.12 20.34
N VAL A 26 -9.65 -32.15 19.13
CA VAL A 26 -10.85 -32.86 18.62
C VAL A 26 -12.13 -33.00 19.48
N SER A 27 -13.25 -32.61 18.84
CA SER A 27 -14.62 -33.15 19.03
C SER A 27 -15.37 -32.84 20.34
N GLN A 28 -16.64 -32.51 20.17
CA GLN A 28 -17.73 -32.45 21.16
C GLN A 28 -18.00 -31.14 21.93
N SER A 29 -19.16 -30.57 21.61
CA SER A 29 -20.29 -30.35 22.53
C SER A 29 -20.30 -29.16 23.51
N THR A 30 -21.42 -28.43 23.40
CA THR A 30 -22.22 -27.74 24.43
C THR A 30 -21.71 -26.42 25.03
N LYS A 31 -22.38 -25.33 24.60
CA LYS A 31 -22.41 -24.02 25.29
C LYS A 31 -22.98 -24.18 26.70
N SER A 32 -22.17 -23.88 27.71
CA SER A 32 -22.63 -23.63 29.09
C SER A 32 -22.18 -22.24 29.53
N HIS A 33 -23.14 -21.32 29.69
CA HIS A 33 -22.91 -19.99 30.24
C HIS A 33 -23.07 -20.05 31.76
N ARG A 34 -21.98 -19.95 32.51
CA ARG A 34 -22.02 -19.55 33.93
C ARG A 34 -21.15 -18.30 34.13
N PRO A 35 -21.66 -17.25 34.78
CA PRO A 35 -20.85 -16.10 35.14
C PRO A 35 -19.92 -16.47 36.30
N PHE A 36 -18.64 -16.10 36.21
CA PHE A 36 -17.72 -16.07 37.34
C PHE A 36 -17.23 -14.64 37.55
N SER A 37 -17.03 -14.26 38.81
CA SER A 37 -16.52 -12.94 39.19
C SER A 37 -15.03 -13.03 39.51
N ILE A 38 -14.22 -12.16 38.92
CA ILE A 38 -12.80 -12.01 39.28
C ILE A 38 -12.67 -10.73 40.13
N THR A 39 -12.01 -10.85 41.28
CA THR A 39 -11.60 -9.70 42.11
C THR A 39 -10.19 -9.31 41.71
N ILE A 40 -10.00 -8.10 41.15
CA ILE A 40 -8.68 -7.58 40.79
C ILE A 40 -8.17 -6.70 41.94
N ASN A 41 -7.07 -7.08 42.57
CA ASN A 41 -6.40 -6.28 43.59
C ASN A 41 -5.82 -4.99 42.96
N LYS A 42 -6.11 -3.84 43.59
CA LYS A 42 -5.84 -2.46 43.13
C LYS A 42 -4.35 -2.09 42.96
N SER A 43 -3.43 -3.01 43.23
CA SER A 43 -1.99 -2.72 43.32
C SER A 43 -1.18 -3.05 42.06
N ALA A 44 -1.81 -3.42 40.94
CA ALA A 44 -1.11 -3.76 39.69
C ALA A 44 -1.51 -2.89 38.48
N ILE A 45 -2.00 -1.67 38.72
CA ILE A 45 -2.18 -0.68 37.65
C ILE A 45 -0.92 0.19 37.62
N ALA A 46 0.11 -0.26 36.91
CA ALA A 46 1.11 0.67 36.41
C ALA A 46 0.39 1.55 35.39
N VAL A 47 0.06 2.78 35.79
CA VAL A 47 -0.42 3.82 34.88
C VAL A 47 0.75 4.15 33.96
N ALA A 48 0.82 3.47 32.81
CA ALA A 48 1.66 3.92 31.72
C ALA A 48 1.15 5.32 31.35
N SER A 49 1.99 6.33 31.57
CA SER A 49 1.74 7.71 31.14
C SER A 49 1.20 7.71 29.71
N PRO A 50 0.20 8.54 29.37
CA PRO A 50 -0.31 8.62 28.01
C PRO A 50 0.85 8.97 27.08
N LYS A 51 1.25 7.99 26.26
CA LYS A 51 2.22 8.17 25.18
C LYS A 51 1.62 9.22 24.25
N PRO A 52 2.34 10.31 23.92
CA PRO A 52 1.79 11.35 23.06
C PRO A 52 1.33 10.73 21.74
N LEU A 53 0.15 11.17 21.27
CA LEU A 53 -0.38 10.86 19.95
C LEU A 53 0.75 11.09 18.93
N PHE A 54 1.15 10.04 18.23
CA PHE A 54 2.15 10.14 17.19
C PHE A 54 1.59 10.96 16.04
N THR A 55 2.07 12.20 15.93
CA THR A 55 2.08 13.00 14.72
C THR A 55 2.74 12.20 13.59
N THR A 56 2.23 12.34 12.38
CA THR A 56 2.75 11.86 11.09
C THR A 56 4.21 11.39 11.16
N LYS A 57 4.44 10.07 11.07
CA LYS A 57 5.79 9.49 11.14
C LYS A 57 6.63 10.06 9.99
N GLU A 58 7.56 10.95 10.35
CA GLU A 58 8.65 11.42 9.50
C GLU A 58 9.32 10.22 8.80
N PRO A 59 9.69 10.30 7.50
CA PRO A 59 10.38 9.22 6.83
C PRO A 59 11.61 8.83 7.66
N THR A 60 11.71 7.54 8.01
CA THR A 60 12.84 7.03 8.78
C THR A 60 14.13 7.49 8.09
N PRO A 61 15.05 8.20 8.78
CA PRO A 61 16.27 8.67 8.15
C PRO A 61 17.06 7.46 7.64
N ILE A 62 17.44 7.51 6.37
CA ILE A 62 18.28 6.49 5.73
C ILE A 62 19.64 6.52 6.46
N PRO A 63 20.14 5.39 6.98
CA PRO A 63 21.46 5.37 7.61
C PRO A 63 22.55 5.75 6.60
N ALA A 64 23.61 6.43 7.06
CA ALA A 64 24.61 7.08 6.19
C ALA A 64 25.38 6.12 5.26
N ASP A 65 25.43 4.85 5.64
CA ASP A 65 26.07 3.72 4.97
C ASP A 65 25.09 2.90 4.11
N TYR A 66 23.87 3.38 3.91
CA TYR A 66 22.86 2.73 3.09
C TYR A 66 22.38 3.61 1.95
N TYR A 67 21.96 2.94 0.89
CA TYR A 67 21.29 3.53 -0.25
C TYR A 67 19.87 2.99 -0.31
N GLN A 68 18.91 3.89 -0.45
CA GLN A 68 17.54 3.52 -0.77
C GLN A 68 17.32 3.63 -2.28
N GLY A 69 16.45 2.79 -2.82
CA GLY A 69 15.91 2.98 -4.16
C GLY A 69 14.91 1.91 -4.54
N TRP A 70 14.48 1.97 -5.80
CA TRP A 70 13.48 1.09 -6.38
C TRP A 70 14.18 0.02 -7.22
N ALA A 71 13.99 -1.24 -6.83
CA ALA A 71 14.52 -2.42 -7.49
C ALA A 71 13.42 -3.12 -8.29
N TRP A 72 13.74 -3.67 -9.47
CA TRP A 72 12.77 -4.49 -10.20
C TRP A 72 12.40 -5.73 -9.38
N SER A 73 11.10 -5.94 -9.12
CA SER A 73 10.63 -6.96 -8.17
C SER A 73 11.07 -8.38 -8.55
N ASP A 74 11.11 -8.73 -9.84
CA ASP A 74 11.55 -10.07 -10.27
C ASP A 74 13.05 -10.32 -10.04
N SER A 75 13.83 -9.28 -9.75
CA SER A 75 15.24 -9.40 -9.36
C SER A 75 15.43 -9.67 -7.87
N LEU A 76 14.33 -9.85 -7.14
CA LEU A 76 14.31 -10.16 -5.72
C LEU A 76 13.67 -11.54 -5.50
N LYS A 77 14.20 -12.30 -4.55
CA LYS A 77 13.67 -13.59 -4.12
C LYS A 77 13.54 -13.62 -2.62
N ASP A 78 12.41 -14.12 -2.14
CA ASP A 78 12.23 -14.42 -0.74
C ASP A 78 13.12 -15.63 -0.35
N ASP A 79 14.02 -15.42 0.61
CA ASP A 79 14.83 -16.48 1.22
C ASP A 79 14.74 -16.37 2.74
N ARG A 80 13.89 -17.22 3.35
CA ARG A 80 13.79 -17.42 4.81
C ARG A 80 13.64 -16.10 5.58
N ASP A 81 12.60 -15.34 5.27
CA ASP A 81 12.24 -14.07 5.91
C ASP A 81 13.16 -12.88 5.59
N GLN A 82 14.07 -13.03 4.61
CA GLN A 82 14.84 -11.93 4.05
C GLN A 82 14.72 -11.89 2.54
N MET A 83 14.72 -10.68 1.98
CA MET A 83 14.66 -10.49 0.54
C MET A 83 16.08 -10.49 -0.02
N ARG A 84 16.35 -11.36 -1.00
CA ARG A 84 17.68 -11.52 -1.59
C ARG A 84 17.70 -11.13 -3.06
N VAL A 85 18.76 -10.48 -3.50
CA VAL A 85 18.99 -10.15 -4.91
C VAL A 85 19.34 -11.42 -5.69
N VAL A 86 18.76 -11.60 -6.89
CA VAL A 86 19.11 -12.71 -7.78
C VAL A 86 20.59 -12.71 -8.18
N ILE A 87 21.09 -13.84 -8.65
CA ILE A 87 22.53 -14.02 -8.95
C ILE A 87 23.11 -13.00 -9.94
N SER A 88 22.30 -12.45 -10.84
CA SER A 88 22.71 -11.44 -11.83
C SER A 88 22.91 -10.03 -11.25
N GLY A 89 22.59 -9.80 -9.98
CA GLY A 89 22.50 -8.46 -9.41
C GLY A 89 21.24 -7.72 -9.88
N LEU A 90 21.14 -6.44 -9.54
CA LEU A 90 20.05 -5.57 -9.98
C LEU A 90 20.49 -4.11 -10.12
N THR A 91 19.71 -3.33 -10.87
CA THR A 91 19.86 -1.87 -10.97
C THR A 91 18.90 -1.20 -10.01
N LEU A 92 19.43 -0.40 -9.09
CA LEU A 92 18.66 0.41 -8.15
C LEU A 92 18.33 1.75 -8.79
N ARG A 93 17.07 2.18 -8.72
CA ARG A 93 16.58 3.41 -9.36
C ARG A 93 16.00 4.41 -8.36
N ASP A 94 15.95 5.67 -8.76
CA ASP A 94 15.40 6.76 -7.97
C ASP A 94 13.86 6.73 -7.88
N ARG A 95 13.18 6.11 -8.85
CA ARG A 95 11.72 5.96 -8.90
C ARG A 95 11.31 4.60 -9.48
N PRO A 96 10.06 4.13 -9.27
CA PRO A 96 9.59 2.83 -9.72
C PRO A 96 9.25 2.83 -11.22
N ALA A 97 10.26 3.02 -12.06
CA ALA A 97 10.11 3.07 -13.51
C ALA A 97 11.38 2.62 -14.23
N GLN A 98 11.21 2.04 -15.42
CA GLN A 98 12.32 1.52 -16.23
C GLN A 98 13.29 2.61 -16.70
N ASP A 99 12.81 3.84 -16.83
CA ASP A 99 13.59 5.04 -17.20
C ASP A 99 13.99 5.89 -15.98
N GLY A 100 13.73 5.41 -14.75
CA GLY A 100 14.23 6.04 -13.52
C GLY A 100 15.76 6.16 -13.52
N ARG A 101 16.31 7.23 -12.95
CA ARG A 101 17.76 7.43 -12.91
C ARG A 101 18.40 6.34 -12.05
N VAL A 102 19.55 5.86 -12.48
CA VAL A 102 20.30 4.83 -11.75
C VAL A 102 20.89 5.45 -10.49
N VAL A 103 20.54 4.90 -9.34
CA VAL A 103 21.14 5.20 -8.04
C VAL A 103 22.44 4.40 -7.88
N GLY A 104 22.42 3.14 -8.31
CA GLY A 104 23.57 2.24 -8.28
C GLY A 104 23.23 0.87 -8.83
N VAL A 105 24.23 0.01 -8.92
CA VAL A 105 24.08 -1.40 -9.28
C VAL A 105 24.46 -2.24 -8.07
N VAL A 106 23.60 -3.19 -7.68
CA VAL A 106 23.74 -4.03 -6.49
C VAL A 106 24.31 -5.39 -6.90
N PHE A 107 25.21 -5.95 -6.07
CA PHE A 107 25.72 -7.31 -6.25
C PHE A 107 24.59 -8.36 -6.22
N GLY A 108 24.81 -9.49 -6.90
CA GLY A 108 23.91 -10.63 -6.80
C GLY A 108 24.06 -11.37 -5.48
N LEU A 109 22.99 -12.06 -5.05
CA LEU A 109 22.93 -12.89 -3.84
C LEU A 109 23.08 -12.13 -2.51
N VAL A 110 23.00 -10.80 -2.51
CA VAL A 110 23.02 -10.01 -1.28
C VAL A 110 21.63 -9.91 -0.65
N ASP A 111 21.60 -9.90 0.68
CA ASP A 111 20.37 -9.70 1.45
C ASP A 111 20.06 -8.21 1.56
N VAL A 112 18.81 -7.84 1.31
CA VAL A 112 18.34 -6.46 1.29
C VAL A 112 17.08 -6.31 2.14
N SER A 113 16.84 -5.10 2.64
CA SER A 113 15.62 -4.81 3.40
C SER A 113 14.57 -4.16 2.50
N VAL A 114 13.36 -4.70 2.48
CA VAL A 114 12.21 -4.04 1.85
C VAL A 114 11.71 -2.95 2.79
N VAL A 115 11.69 -1.70 2.31
CA VAL A 115 11.38 -0.52 3.14
C VAL A 115 10.04 0.13 2.82
N GLY A 116 9.26 -0.47 1.92
CA GLY A 116 7.94 0.05 1.55
C GLY A 116 7.19 -0.87 0.62
N ARG A 117 6.02 -0.42 0.20
CA ARG A 117 5.14 -1.16 -0.71
C ARG A 117 5.72 -1.18 -2.12
N GLU A 118 5.56 -2.31 -2.78
CA GLU A 118 5.80 -2.42 -4.21
C GLU A 118 4.93 -1.43 -4.98
N LYS A 119 5.52 -0.83 -6.01
CA LYS A 119 4.83 0.07 -6.93
C LYS A 119 5.34 -0.18 -8.35
N CYS A 120 4.43 -0.34 -9.31
CA CYS A 120 4.79 -0.44 -10.73
C CYS A 120 5.76 -1.59 -11.11
N GLY A 121 5.73 -2.71 -10.37
CA GLY A 121 6.69 -3.81 -10.56
C GLY A 121 8.07 -3.54 -9.93
N TYR A 122 8.18 -2.49 -9.12
CA TYR A 122 9.39 -2.16 -8.38
C TYR A 122 9.15 -2.22 -6.88
N THR A 123 10.03 -2.92 -6.19
CA THR A 123 10.06 -3.01 -4.74
C THR A 123 11.09 -2.02 -4.19
N PRO A 124 10.72 -1.15 -3.25
CA PRO A 124 11.66 -0.23 -2.63
C PRO A 124 12.52 -0.96 -1.61
N ILE A 125 13.84 -0.90 -1.80
CA ILE A 125 14.81 -1.59 -0.96
C ILE A 125 15.82 -0.63 -0.36
N LEU A 126 16.39 -1.06 0.75
CA LEU A 126 17.54 -0.47 1.39
C LEU A 126 18.71 -1.45 1.27
N VAL A 127 19.83 -0.97 0.75
CA VAL A 127 21.03 -1.76 0.49
C VAL A 127 22.24 -1.08 1.12
N HIS A 128 23.14 -1.88 1.71
CA HIS A 128 24.36 -1.35 2.29
C HIS A 128 25.32 -0.87 1.19
N ALA A 129 26.08 0.19 1.47
CA ALA A 129 26.95 0.83 0.49
C ALA A 129 28.05 -0.10 -0.05
N ASP A 130 28.47 -1.09 0.72
CA ASP A 130 29.48 -2.08 0.28
C ASP A 130 28.93 -3.11 -0.71
N ASP A 131 27.60 -3.27 -0.75
CA ASP A 131 26.92 -4.19 -1.66
C ASP A 131 26.59 -3.56 -3.02
N LEU A 132 27.04 -2.32 -3.23
CA LEU A 132 26.93 -1.60 -4.50
C LEU A 132 28.21 -1.72 -5.32
N ILE A 133 28.07 -2.26 -6.54
CA ILE A 133 29.11 -2.26 -7.59
C ILE A 133 29.39 -0.83 -8.04
N THR A 134 28.33 -0.05 -8.23
CA THR A 134 28.41 1.35 -8.68
C THR A 134 27.54 2.24 -7.81
N LYS A 135 28.00 3.48 -7.63
CA LYS A 135 27.30 4.53 -6.88
C LYS A 135 27.23 5.77 -7.75
N THR A 136 26.04 6.27 -8.04
CA THR A 136 25.87 7.53 -8.76
C THR A 136 26.13 8.70 -7.82
N THR A 137 27.03 9.60 -8.21
CA THR A 137 27.33 10.85 -7.50
C THR A 137 27.08 12.06 -8.41
N PRO A 138 26.31 13.08 -7.97
CA PRO A 138 25.61 13.15 -6.68
C PRO A 138 24.50 12.09 -6.55
N HIS A 139 24.16 11.70 -5.31
CA HIS A 139 23.09 10.74 -5.07
C HIS A 139 21.77 11.31 -5.62
N PRO A 140 21.09 10.61 -6.55
CA PRO A 140 19.81 11.06 -7.06
C PRO A 140 18.78 11.20 -5.94
N GLU A 141 17.87 12.16 -6.05
CA GLU A 141 16.74 12.25 -5.12
C GLU A 141 15.78 11.08 -5.36
N VAL A 142 15.66 10.19 -4.37
CA VAL A 142 14.84 8.98 -4.47
C VAL A 142 13.41 9.32 -4.07
N LEU A 143 12.44 8.95 -4.92
CA LEU A 143 11.01 9.04 -4.60
C LEU A 143 10.73 8.19 -3.35
N PRO A 144 10.27 8.80 -2.24
CA PRO A 144 10.01 8.06 -1.01
C PRO A 144 8.97 6.97 -1.21
N PRO A 145 9.21 5.74 -0.71
CA PRO A 145 8.24 4.67 -0.82
C PRO A 145 7.07 4.86 0.14
N GLU A 146 5.92 4.32 -0.24
CA GLU A 146 4.80 4.21 0.69
C GLU A 146 5.14 3.18 1.78
N PRO A 147 4.90 3.48 3.07
CA PRO A 147 5.26 2.58 4.14
C PRO A 147 4.48 1.26 4.09
N LEU A 148 5.14 0.19 4.52
CA LEU A 148 4.49 -1.10 4.75
C LEU A 148 3.38 -0.92 5.81
N PRO A 149 2.22 -1.58 5.63
CA PRO A 149 1.14 -1.53 6.62
C PRO A 149 1.67 -2.02 7.98
N THR A 150 1.52 -1.18 9.01
CA THR A 150 2.03 -1.49 10.37
C THR A 150 0.99 -2.18 11.24
N GLU A 151 -0.28 -2.21 10.80
CA GLU A 151 -1.40 -2.81 11.53
C GLU A 151 -2.06 -3.87 10.63
N PRO A 152 -2.39 -5.08 11.15
CA PRO A 152 -3.28 -5.98 10.46
C PRO A 152 -4.57 -5.23 10.11
N PRO A 153 -5.15 -5.41 8.91
CA PRO A 153 -6.40 -4.75 8.61
C PRO A 153 -7.42 -5.16 9.68
N LEU A 154 -7.93 -4.19 10.44
CA LEU A 154 -9.12 -4.42 11.24
C LEU A 154 -10.16 -5.00 10.29
N PHE A 155 -10.78 -6.13 10.66
CA PHE A 155 -11.93 -6.66 9.93
C PHE A 155 -13.11 -5.69 10.07
N THR A 156 -13.06 -4.58 9.37
CA THR A 156 -14.23 -3.77 9.05
C THR A 156 -15.00 -4.53 7.98
N PRO A 157 -16.31 -4.79 8.14
CA PRO A 157 -17.11 -5.25 7.02
C PRO A 157 -16.85 -4.32 5.84
N LEU A 158 -16.56 -4.87 4.65
CA LEU A 158 -16.30 -4.04 3.47
C LEU A 158 -17.44 -3.03 3.34
N PRO A 159 -17.16 -1.72 3.29
CA PRO A 159 -18.17 -0.75 2.91
C PRO A 159 -18.77 -1.23 1.60
N VAL A 160 -20.10 -1.37 1.53
CA VAL A 160 -20.78 -1.51 0.24
C VAL A 160 -20.33 -0.31 -0.60
N PRO A 161 -19.81 -0.49 -1.83
CA PRO A 161 -19.34 0.63 -2.63
C PRO A 161 -20.50 1.61 -2.89
N THR A 162 -20.56 2.69 -2.12
CA THR A 162 -21.51 3.80 -2.33
C THR A 162 -20.91 4.89 -3.22
N ALA A 163 -19.63 4.79 -3.56
CA ALA A 163 -18.98 5.71 -4.47
C ALA A 163 -19.55 5.54 -5.87
N ARG A 164 -20.00 6.64 -6.48
CA ARG A 164 -20.47 6.67 -7.89
C ARG A 164 -19.33 6.79 -8.89
N PHE A 165 -18.12 7.01 -8.39
CA PHE A 165 -16.94 7.26 -9.21
C PHE A 165 -15.76 6.44 -8.71
N THR A 166 -14.88 6.09 -9.64
CA THR A 166 -13.58 5.45 -9.38
C THR A 166 -12.47 6.42 -9.76
N ASN A 167 -11.55 6.67 -8.82
CA ASN A 167 -10.33 7.42 -9.10
C ASN A 167 -9.26 6.47 -9.66
N GLY A 168 -8.46 6.95 -10.60
CA GLY A 168 -7.34 6.20 -11.15
C GLY A 168 -6.48 7.01 -12.10
N TRP A 169 -5.66 6.30 -12.87
CA TRP A 169 -4.70 6.87 -13.79
C TRP A 169 -4.97 6.37 -15.21
N ALA A 170 -5.17 7.31 -16.12
CA ALA A 170 -5.37 7.07 -17.54
C ALA A 170 -4.10 7.45 -18.30
N TYR A 171 -3.74 6.68 -19.32
CA TYR A 171 -2.57 6.95 -20.15
C TYR A 171 -2.73 8.27 -20.92
N THR A 172 -1.82 9.23 -20.71
CA THR A 172 -2.00 10.63 -21.12
C THR A 172 -2.18 10.77 -22.64
N ASP A 173 -1.42 10.04 -23.46
CA ASP A 173 -1.48 10.21 -24.93
C ASP A 173 -2.78 9.70 -25.55
N GLU A 174 -3.55 8.90 -24.82
CA GLU A 174 -4.86 8.37 -25.24
C GLU A 174 -6.01 9.22 -24.68
N LEU A 175 -5.70 10.43 -24.19
CA LEU A 175 -6.69 11.41 -23.71
C LEU A 175 -6.68 12.66 -24.58
N THR A 176 -7.87 13.16 -24.89
CA THR A 176 -8.05 14.56 -25.27
C THR A 176 -8.33 15.39 -24.02
N LEU A 177 -7.35 16.18 -23.58
CA LEU A 177 -7.47 17.01 -22.37
C LEU A 177 -8.12 18.36 -22.69
N LEU A 178 -9.18 18.70 -21.96
CA LEU A 178 -9.97 19.93 -22.07
C LEU A 178 -10.10 20.58 -20.68
N GLY A 179 -8.98 21.08 -20.15
CA GLY A 179 -8.95 21.68 -18.81
C GLY A 179 -9.14 20.65 -17.70
N GLN A 180 -10.29 20.71 -17.02
CA GLN A 180 -10.65 19.75 -15.95
C GLN A 180 -11.38 18.51 -16.49
N THR A 181 -11.58 18.42 -17.80
CA THR A 181 -12.20 17.25 -18.44
C THR A 181 -11.17 16.54 -19.31
N ALA A 182 -11.27 15.22 -19.39
CA ALA A 182 -10.55 14.40 -20.34
C ALA A 182 -11.53 13.52 -21.11
N ILE A 183 -11.29 13.33 -22.40
CA ILE A 183 -12.07 12.41 -23.24
C ILE A 183 -11.15 11.27 -23.66
N SER A 184 -11.58 10.02 -23.44
CA SER A 184 -10.81 8.85 -23.89
C SER A 184 -10.73 8.79 -25.43
N GLY A 185 -9.59 8.35 -25.95
CA GLY A 185 -9.36 8.16 -27.38
C GLY A 185 -10.28 7.14 -28.05
N PRO A 186 -10.12 6.94 -29.37
CA PRO A 186 -11.04 6.15 -30.20
C PRO A 186 -11.07 4.65 -29.87
N LEU A 187 -10.07 4.15 -29.13
CA LEU A 187 -10.00 2.75 -28.69
C LEU A 187 -10.42 2.56 -27.22
N GLY A 188 -10.85 3.62 -26.54
CA GLY A 188 -11.03 3.61 -25.09
C GLY A 188 -9.69 3.51 -24.36
N ILE A 189 -9.75 3.33 -23.04
CA ILE A 189 -8.54 3.39 -22.20
C ILE A 189 -8.69 2.57 -20.92
N ASN A 190 -7.60 1.93 -20.49
CA ASN A 190 -7.56 1.25 -19.20
C ASN A 190 -7.33 2.26 -18.07
N LEU A 191 -8.18 2.20 -17.05
CA LEU A 191 -8.00 2.92 -15.80
C LEU A 191 -7.08 2.11 -14.87
N ARG A 192 -6.00 2.71 -14.40
CA ARG A 192 -4.98 2.04 -13.57
C ARG A 192 -5.00 2.56 -12.14
N SER A 193 -4.56 1.73 -11.21
CA SER A 193 -4.42 2.10 -9.78
C SER A 193 -3.24 3.05 -9.52
N ASP A 194 -2.20 2.98 -10.36
CA ASP A 194 -0.99 3.80 -10.30
C ASP A 194 -0.59 4.32 -11.70
N PRO A 195 0.21 5.40 -11.79
CA PRO A 195 0.63 6.01 -13.07
C PRO A 195 1.72 5.21 -13.78
N CYS A 196 1.46 3.93 -14.09
CA CYS A 196 2.39 3.06 -14.79
C CYS A 196 1.69 1.87 -15.45
N ARG A 197 2.34 1.31 -16.49
CA ARG A 197 1.77 0.23 -17.33
C ARG A 197 1.56 -1.09 -16.59
N ALA A 198 2.40 -1.36 -15.60
CA ALA A 198 2.32 -2.57 -14.78
C ALA A 198 1.28 -2.48 -13.64
N ALA A 199 0.73 -1.30 -13.37
CA ALA A 199 -0.26 -1.13 -12.31
C ALA A 199 -1.50 -2.00 -12.55
N PRO A 200 -2.14 -2.53 -11.49
CA PRO A 200 -3.42 -3.20 -11.60
C PRO A 200 -4.43 -2.41 -12.42
N ASN A 201 -5.06 -3.08 -13.39
CA ASN A 201 -6.15 -2.53 -14.19
C ASN A 201 -7.43 -2.50 -13.34
N LEU A 202 -7.94 -1.31 -13.07
CA LEU A 202 -9.17 -1.08 -12.32
C LEU A 202 -10.42 -1.26 -13.19
N GLY A 203 -10.29 -1.09 -14.50
CA GLY A 203 -11.39 -1.21 -15.44
C GLY A 203 -11.10 -0.55 -16.78
N PHE A 204 -12.00 -0.75 -17.73
CA PHE A 204 -11.90 -0.18 -19.07
C PHE A 204 -12.92 0.95 -19.25
N VAL A 205 -12.46 2.08 -19.75
CA VAL A 205 -13.27 3.26 -20.09
C VAL A 205 -13.51 3.23 -21.61
N PRO A 206 -14.77 3.15 -22.07
CA PRO A 206 -15.11 3.09 -23.49
C PRO A 206 -14.65 4.33 -24.26
N ALA A 207 -14.39 4.18 -25.56
CA ALA A 207 -14.00 5.27 -26.44
C ALA A 207 -14.94 6.48 -26.39
N GLY A 208 -14.37 7.69 -26.46
CA GLY A 208 -15.11 8.95 -26.43
C GLY A 208 -15.81 9.27 -25.10
N SER A 209 -15.54 8.53 -24.01
CA SER A 209 -16.14 8.81 -22.71
C SER A 209 -15.49 9.98 -21.99
N ASP A 210 -16.32 10.76 -21.28
CA ASP A 210 -15.88 11.85 -20.43
C ASP A 210 -15.33 11.35 -19.09
N MET A 211 -14.27 12.02 -18.63
CA MET A 211 -13.60 11.81 -17.36
C MET A 211 -13.26 13.17 -16.73
N ILE A 212 -13.16 13.21 -15.40
CA ILE A 212 -12.75 14.41 -14.66
C ILE A 212 -11.26 14.30 -14.37
N VAL A 213 -10.48 15.29 -14.77
CA VAL A 213 -9.06 15.39 -14.42
C VAL A 213 -8.94 15.83 -12.96
N THR A 214 -8.30 15.01 -12.12
CA THR A 214 -8.22 15.22 -10.66
C THR A 214 -6.84 15.70 -10.19
N GLY A 215 -5.87 15.80 -11.09
CA GLY A 215 -4.53 16.30 -10.81
C GLY A 215 -3.86 16.85 -12.08
N PRO A 216 -2.67 17.48 -11.96
CA PRO A 216 -1.93 17.92 -13.14
C PRO A 216 -1.64 16.74 -14.08
N PRO A 217 -1.70 16.93 -15.40
CA PRO A 217 -1.30 15.90 -16.36
C PRO A 217 0.15 15.46 -16.09
N GLY A 218 0.34 14.18 -15.79
CA GLY A 218 1.67 13.60 -15.69
C GLY A 218 2.24 13.29 -17.07
N ILE A 219 3.53 12.96 -17.11
CA ILE A 219 4.26 12.69 -18.37
C ILE A 219 3.61 11.54 -19.14
N GLU A 220 3.38 10.40 -18.47
CA GLU A 220 2.83 9.20 -19.11
C GLU A 220 1.37 8.92 -18.71
N TYR A 221 0.96 9.39 -17.52
CA TYR A 221 -0.36 9.15 -16.97
C TYR A 221 -0.97 10.41 -16.38
N THR A 222 -2.27 10.58 -16.56
CA THR A 222 -3.09 11.65 -16.00
C THR A 222 -4.04 11.08 -14.96
N ALA A 223 -4.09 11.72 -13.78
CA ALA A 223 -5.03 11.35 -12.73
C ALA A 223 -6.45 11.75 -13.14
N VAL A 224 -7.36 10.78 -13.16
CA VAL A 224 -8.75 10.98 -13.58
C VAL A 224 -9.72 10.32 -12.60
N GLN A 225 -10.95 10.82 -12.62
CA GLN A 225 -12.09 10.23 -11.96
C GLN A 225 -13.12 9.84 -13.03
N VAL A 226 -13.62 8.61 -12.95
CA VAL A 226 -14.51 8.00 -13.94
C VAL A 226 -15.81 7.59 -13.26
N SER A 227 -16.96 7.79 -13.92
CA SER A 227 -18.24 7.28 -13.41
C SER A 227 -18.27 5.75 -13.42
N ASN A 228 -18.77 5.15 -12.35
CA ASN A 228 -18.94 3.70 -12.27
C ASN A 228 -20.00 3.19 -13.25
N ASP A 229 -20.87 4.06 -13.76
CA ASP A 229 -21.89 3.70 -14.75
C ASP A 229 -21.29 3.41 -16.13
N ILE A 230 -20.10 3.93 -16.41
CA ILE A 230 -19.39 3.72 -17.70
C ILE A 230 -18.17 2.82 -17.57
N LEU A 231 -17.65 2.63 -16.35
CA LEU A 231 -16.47 1.82 -16.12
C LEU A 231 -16.81 0.34 -16.29
N GLN A 232 -16.23 -0.26 -17.32
CA GLN A 232 -16.38 -1.69 -17.60
C GLN A 232 -15.31 -2.48 -16.82
N PRO A 233 -15.55 -3.77 -16.56
CA PRO A 233 -14.51 -4.66 -16.07
C PRO A 233 -13.26 -4.60 -16.97
N PRO A 234 -12.05 -4.87 -16.43
CA PRO A 234 -10.85 -4.99 -17.25
C PRO A 234 -11.07 -5.93 -18.43
N LEU A 235 -10.71 -5.50 -19.64
CA LEU A 235 -10.81 -6.35 -20.82
C LEU A 235 -9.84 -7.53 -20.67
N ASN A 236 -10.38 -8.73 -20.47
CA ASN A 236 -9.61 -9.96 -20.50
C ASN A 236 -9.55 -10.50 -21.94
N LEU A 237 -8.44 -10.27 -22.63
CA LEU A 237 -8.25 -10.74 -24.01
C LEU A 237 -8.36 -12.27 -24.16
N ALA A 238 -8.17 -13.02 -23.06
CA ALA A 238 -8.34 -14.47 -23.05
C ALA A 238 -9.81 -14.93 -23.14
N GLU A 239 -10.77 -14.09 -22.76
CA GLU A 239 -12.20 -14.42 -22.85
C GLU A 239 -12.77 -14.11 -24.25
N LEU A 240 -12.24 -13.09 -24.91
CA LEU A 240 -12.65 -12.68 -26.27
C LEU A 240 -12.23 -13.64 -27.39
N SER A 241 -11.28 -14.56 -27.13
CA SER A 241 -10.90 -15.61 -28.09
C SER A 241 -11.79 -16.85 -28.02
N SER A 242 -12.66 -16.97 -27.01
CA SER A 242 -13.54 -18.14 -26.83
C SER A 242 -14.89 -18.01 -27.55
N THR A 243 -15.21 -16.83 -28.10
CA THR A 243 -16.52 -16.53 -28.71
C THR A 243 -16.57 -16.68 -30.23
N ASN A 244 -15.48 -17.11 -30.88
CA ASN A 244 -15.40 -17.21 -32.35
C ASN A 244 -15.36 -18.66 -32.87
N GLU A 245 -15.85 -19.64 -32.11
CA GLU A 245 -16.18 -20.97 -32.63
C GLU A 245 -17.68 -21.22 -32.44
N ASN A 246 -18.48 -20.83 -33.42
CA ASN A 246 -19.80 -21.41 -33.68
C ASN A 246 -20.20 -21.24 -35.16
#